data_AF-A0A969GEL2-F1
#
_entry.id   AF-A0A969GEL2-F1
#
_cell.length_a   1.000
_cell.length_b   1.000
_cell.length_c   1.000
_cell.angle_alpha   90.00
_cell.angle_beta   90.00
_cell.angle_gamma   90.00
#
_symmetry.space_group_name_H-M   'P 1'
#
loop_
_entity.id
_entity.type
_entity.pdbx_description
1 polymer ?
#
loop_
_entity_poly.entity_id
_entity_poly.type
_entity_poly.pdbx_seq_one_letter_code
_entity_poly.pdbx_strand_id
1 'polypeptide(L)'
;MRAPRAGRVVAVGGGQVLMEAGETRMELRAGIPGTVVQIIPNKGVVIQTAGGLVQGVWGNGRIDSGILVNLADTPESILTPNRLDVSLRGSVILAGLVKDADTLEAAAELPARGLILSSIFPSLLSKAREMRYPILVTDGFGSLPMNSAAYKLLSTNAKREVTVNAEVYDRYTGARPEVIIPLPISSDPPSPKEVEEFASGLQVRMRRPPSMGMVGSIVSIKPGLTTLSSGLRASAAEVKLENGETVTA
;
A
#
# COMPACT_ATOMS: atom_id res chain seq x y z
N MET A 1 31.78 -46.32 3.34
CA MET A 1 31.67 -44.84 3.41
C MET A 1 30.20 -44.51 3.62
N ARG A 2 29.84 -43.83 4.72
CA ARG A 2 28.46 -43.35 4.97
C ARG A 2 28.44 -41.86 4.71
N ALA A 3 27.50 -41.40 3.88
CA ALA A 3 27.33 -39.98 3.63
C ALA A 3 26.78 -39.29 4.90
N PRO A 4 27.29 -38.10 5.27
CA PRO A 4 26.85 -37.40 6.47
C PRO A 4 25.42 -36.82 6.35
N ARG A 5 24.90 -36.65 5.13
CA ARG A 5 23.53 -36.23 4.82
C ARG A 5 23.03 -36.87 3.52
N ALA A 6 21.71 -36.94 3.35
CA ALA A 6 21.09 -37.28 2.08
C ALA A 6 21.48 -36.25 1.01
N GLY A 7 21.82 -36.73 -0.19
CA GLY A 7 22.28 -35.89 -1.29
C GLY A 7 22.49 -36.70 -2.55
N ARG A 8 22.68 -36.02 -3.68
CA ARG A 8 22.90 -36.62 -5.00
C ARG A 8 24.38 -36.52 -5.38
N VAL A 9 24.97 -37.60 -5.87
CA VAL A 9 26.34 -37.56 -6.39
C VAL A 9 26.32 -36.82 -7.73
N VAL A 10 27.09 -35.74 -7.83
CA VAL A 10 27.19 -34.87 -9.01
C VAL A 10 28.46 -35.12 -9.82
N ALA A 11 29.53 -35.57 -9.17
CA ALA A 11 30.78 -35.95 -9.83
C ALA A 11 31.58 -36.94 -8.99
N VAL A 12 32.37 -37.80 -9.66
CA VAL A 12 33.31 -38.73 -9.04
C VAL A 12 34.63 -38.69 -9.81
N GLY A 13 35.75 -38.56 -9.09
CA GLY A 13 37.08 -38.56 -9.70
C GLY A 13 38.19 -38.47 -8.66
N GLY A 14 39.35 -39.08 -8.94
CA GLY A 14 40.54 -38.97 -8.08
C GLY A 14 40.37 -39.47 -6.63
N GLY A 15 39.48 -40.43 -6.39
CA GLY A 15 39.16 -40.91 -5.04
C GLY A 15 38.26 -39.96 -4.23
N GLN A 16 37.72 -38.91 -4.86
CA GLN A 16 36.79 -37.96 -4.26
C GLN A 16 35.40 -38.08 -4.90
N VAL A 17 34.37 -37.75 -4.10
CA VAL A 17 32.96 -37.74 -4.50
C VAL A 17 32.39 -36.36 -4.17
N LEU A 18 31.88 -35.64 -5.17
CA LEU A 18 31.14 -34.39 -4.98
C LEU A 18 29.66 -34.71 -4.80
N MET A 19 29.07 -34.24 -3.71
CA MET A 19 27.67 -34.45 -3.38
C MET A 19 26.92 -33.12 -3.29
N GLU A 20 25.80 -33.03 -4.01
CA GLU A 20 24.79 -31.99 -3.86
C GLU A 20 23.90 -32.38 -2.68
N ALA A 21 24.01 -31.63 -1.57
CA ALA A 21 23.33 -31.95 -0.32
C ALA A 21 22.26 -30.90 0.01
N GLY A 22 21.00 -31.32 -0.07
CA GLY A 22 19.82 -30.55 0.36
C GLY A 22 19.27 -29.59 -0.71
N GLU A 23 17.99 -29.73 -1.01
CA GLU A 23 17.23 -28.66 -1.64
C GLU A 23 16.67 -27.76 -0.54
N THR A 24 17.08 -26.48 -0.50
CA THR A 24 16.40 -25.49 0.33
C THR A 24 15.13 -25.05 -0.41
N ARG A 25 13.97 -25.62 -0.03
CA ARG A 25 12.69 -25.11 -0.51
C ARG A 25 12.42 -23.76 0.17
N MET A 26 12.29 -22.72 -0.63
CA MET A 26 11.86 -21.40 -0.20
C MET A 26 10.40 -21.20 -0.59
N GLU A 27 9.54 -20.93 0.38
CA GLU A 27 8.17 -20.53 0.11
C GLU A 27 8.12 -19.03 -0.12
N LEU A 28 7.91 -18.63 -1.37
CA LEU A 28 7.65 -17.23 -1.72
C LEU A 28 6.13 -17.02 -1.75
N ARG A 29 5.64 -16.15 -0.86
CA ARG A 29 4.22 -15.76 -0.86
C ARG A 29 3.99 -14.75 -1.98
N ALA A 30 2.92 -14.96 -2.75
CA ALA A 30 2.48 -14.06 -3.80
C ALA A 30 2.16 -12.64 -3.29
N GLY A 31 1.79 -12.52 -2.02
CA GLY A 31 1.43 -11.23 -1.43
C GLY A 31 0.09 -10.68 -1.89
N ILE A 32 -0.64 -11.38 -2.77
CA ILE A 32 -2.02 -11.07 -3.15
C ILE A 32 -2.74 -12.36 -3.55
N PRO A 33 -4.06 -12.45 -3.31
CA PRO A 33 -4.87 -13.48 -3.95
C PRO A 33 -5.06 -13.11 -5.43
N GLY A 34 -4.90 -14.09 -6.32
CA GLY A 34 -5.02 -13.87 -7.75
C GLY A 34 -4.81 -15.16 -8.56
N THR A 35 -4.89 -15.01 -9.88
CA THR A 35 -4.72 -16.10 -10.84
C THR A 35 -3.35 -16.01 -11.49
N VAL A 36 -2.64 -17.13 -11.62
CA VAL A 36 -1.40 -17.18 -12.41
C VAL A 36 -1.74 -17.09 -13.89
N VAL A 37 -1.38 -15.98 -14.53
CA VAL A 37 -1.67 -15.74 -15.96
C VAL A 37 -0.48 -16.00 -16.88
N GLN A 38 0.73 -16.04 -16.31
CA GLN A 38 1.95 -16.35 -17.06
C GLN A 38 2.99 -17.03 -16.16
N ILE A 39 3.69 -18.00 -16.71
CA ILE A 39 4.89 -18.59 -16.10
C ILE A 39 6.09 -18.10 -16.90
N ILE A 40 7.07 -17.52 -16.21
CA ILE A 40 8.34 -17.06 -16.78
C ILE A 40 9.39 -18.12 -16.42
N PRO A 41 9.84 -18.96 -17.38
CA PRO A 41 10.72 -20.09 -17.09
C PRO A 41 11.97 -19.66 -16.32
N ASN A 42 12.28 -20.38 -15.24
CA ASN A 42 13.42 -20.15 -14.35
C ASN A 42 13.47 -18.75 -13.68
N LYS A 43 12.38 -17.96 -13.73
CA LYS A 43 12.34 -16.60 -13.16
C LYS A 43 11.16 -16.36 -12.21
N GLY A 44 9.95 -16.82 -12.56
CA GLY A 44 8.78 -16.57 -11.70
C GLY A 44 7.44 -16.74 -12.42
N VAL A 45 6.40 -16.16 -11.82
CA VAL A 45 5.03 -16.17 -12.34
C VAL A 45 4.45 -14.76 -12.30
N VAL A 46 3.55 -14.46 -13.24
CA VAL A 46 2.72 -13.25 -13.21
C VAL A 46 1.38 -13.62 -12.60
N ILE A 47 1.02 -12.93 -11.52
CA ILE A 47 -0.24 -13.11 -10.81
C ILE A 47 -1.11 -11.90 -11.09
N GLN A 48 -2.33 -12.14 -11.55
CA GLN A 48 -3.32 -11.11 -11.81
C GLN A 48 -4.42 -11.17 -10.77
N THR A 49 -4.80 -10.00 -10.25
CA THR A 49 -5.95 -9.83 -9.36
C THR A 49 -6.81 -8.68 -9.86
N ALA A 50 -8.12 -8.76 -9.64
CA ALA A 50 -9.06 -7.71 -10.00
C ALA A 50 -9.73 -7.18 -8.73
N GLY A 51 -9.71 -5.85 -8.56
CA GLY A 51 -10.17 -5.27 -7.31
C GLY A 51 -9.89 -3.79 -7.17
N GLY A 52 -10.11 -3.29 -5.95
CA GLY A 52 -9.72 -1.95 -5.55
C GLY A 52 -8.24 -1.89 -5.17
N LEU A 53 -7.59 -0.78 -5.52
CA LEU A 53 -6.21 -0.48 -5.16
C LEU A 53 -6.15 0.88 -4.45
N VAL A 54 -5.52 0.93 -3.29
CA VAL A 54 -5.15 2.18 -2.62
C VAL A 54 -3.65 2.22 -2.46
N GLN A 55 -3.00 3.24 -3.02
CA GLN A 55 -1.57 3.45 -2.86
C GLN A 55 -1.31 4.42 -1.71
N GLY A 56 -0.39 4.03 -0.83
CA GLY A 56 0.12 4.85 0.24
C GLY A 56 1.38 5.63 -0.13
N VAL A 57 1.81 6.47 0.81
CA VAL A 57 3.03 7.27 0.72
C VAL A 57 4.16 6.72 1.59
N TRP A 58 3.83 5.86 2.57
CA TRP A 58 4.82 5.23 3.45
C TRP A 58 4.35 3.85 3.96
N GLY A 59 5.31 2.94 4.08
CA GLY A 59 5.11 1.58 4.57
C GLY A 59 6.34 1.08 5.32
N ASN A 60 6.15 0.10 6.22
CA ASN A 60 7.21 -0.43 7.08
C ASN A 60 7.90 -1.71 6.56
N GLY A 61 7.67 -2.10 5.31
CA GLY A 61 8.28 -3.25 4.63
C GLY A 61 7.67 -4.61 5.00
N ARG A 62 6.47 -4.64 5.59
CA ARG A 62 5.76 -5.89 5.93
C ARG A 62 4.59 -6.14 5.00
N ILE A 63 4.15 -7.39 4.94
CA ILE A 63 2.98 -7.80 4.17
C ILE A 63 2.17 -8.82 4.96
N ASP A 64 0.85 -8.63 4.99
CA ASP A 64 -0.09 -9.62 5.52
C ASP A 64 -1.50 -9.36 4.97
N SER A 65 -2.43 -10.27 5.25
CA SER A 65 -3.82 -10.18 4.80
C SER A 65 -4.79 -10.52 5.93
N GLY A 66 -6.00 -9.98 5.84
CA GLY A 66 -7.06 -10.24 6.80
C GLY A 66 -8.34 -9.49 6.48
N ILE A 67 -9.38 -9.72 7.28
CA ILE A 67 -10.65 -9.00 7.15
C ILE A 67 -10.46 -7.54 7.54
N LEU A 68 -10.90 -6.62 6.68
CA LEU A 68 -10.86 -5.19 6.91
C LEU A 68 -11.90 -4.78 7.95
N VAL A 69 -11.47 -4.20 9.06
CA VAL A 69 -12.34 -3.59 10.07
C VAL A 69 -12.14 -2.08 10.05
N ASN A 70 -13.23 -1.33 9.89
CA ASN A 70 -13.19 0.12 9.89
C ASN A 70 -13.41 0.69 11.30
N LEU A 71 -12.39 1.37 11.83
CA LEU A 71 -12.46 2.15 13.08
C LEU A 71 -12.44 3.67 12.84
N ALA A 72 -12.30 4.12 11.59
CA ALA A 72 -12.33 5.52 11.21
C ALA A 72 -13.78 5.96 10.90
N ASP A 73 -14.43 6.55 11.90
CA ASP A 73 -15.77 7.14 11.78
C ASP A 73 -15.79 8.29 10.75
N THR A 74 -14.68 9.01 10.61
CA THR A 74 -14.45 10.10 9.64
C THR A 74 -13.00 10.07 9.11
N PRO A 75 -12.69 10.77 8.01
CA PRO A 75 -11.31 10.87 7.50
C PRO A 75 -10.28 11.47 8.49
N GLU A 76 -10.72 12.30 9.43
CA GLU A 76 -9.90 12.96 10.46
C GLU A 76 -9.77 12.14 11.75
N SER A 77 -10.38 10.96 11.81
CA SER A 77 -10.45 10.15 13.03
C SER A 77 -9.07 9.88 13.61
N ILE A 78 -8.97 9.86 14.94
CA ILE A 78 -7.73 9.54 15.64
C ILE A 78 -7.87 8.14 16.24
N LEU A 79 -6.89 7.28 15.98
CA LEU A 79 -6.79 5.98 16.64
C LEU A 79 -6.11 6.15 17.99
N THR A 80 -6.71 5.55 19.00
CA THR A 80 -6.21 5.53 20.38
C THR A 80 -6.28 4.10 20.92
N PRO A 81 -5.48 3.76 21.95
CA PRO A 81 -5.38 2.37 22.42
C PRO A 81 -6.71 1.79 22.90
N ASN A 82 -7.58 2.61 23.49
CA ASN A 82 -8.90 2.22 24.00
C ASN A 82 -9.91 1.82 22.90
N ARG A 83 -9.65 2.15 21.64
CA ARG A 83 -10.47 1.71 20.48
C ARG A 83 -10.06 0.31 20.00
N LEU A 84 -8.95 -0.21 20.51
CA LEU A 84 -8.42 -1.52 20.13
C LEU A 84 -8.90 -2.56 21.15
N ASP A 85 -9.84 -3.40 20.75
CA ASP A 85 -10.35 -4.50 21.56
C ASP A 85 -10.08 -5.87 20.92
N VAL A 86 -10.38 -6.94 21.66
CA VAL A 86 -10.09 -8.33 21.29
C VAL A 86 -10.79 -8.77 20.00
N SER A 87 -11.90 -8.15 19.61
CA SER A 87 -12.61 -8.48 18.36
C SER A 87 -11.80 -8.17 17.09
N LEU A 88 -10.77 -7.31 17.21
CA LEU A 88 -9.89 -6.92 16.10
C LEU A 88 -8.77 -7.92 15.85
N ARG A 89 -8.65 -8.97 16.66
CA ARG A 89 -7.63 -9.99 16.52
C ARG A 89 -7.68 -10.61 15.12
N GLY A 90 -6.52 -10.64 14.44
CA GLY A 90 -6.43 -11.24 13.12
C GLY A 90 -7.07 -10.40 12.00
N SER A 91 -7.45 -9.15 12.27
CA SER A 91 -8.02 -8.23 11.28
C SER A 91 -6.98 -7.26 10.74
N VAL A 92 -7.28 -6.68 9.57
CA VAL A 92 -6.62 -5.47 9.07
C VAL A 92 -7.47 -4.29 9.50
N ILE A 93 -6.87 -3.34 10.21
CA ILE A 93 -7.59 -2.21 10.81
C ILE A 93 -7.42 -0.99 9.91
N LEU A 94 -8.53 -0.44 9.43
CA LEU A 94 -8.58 0.92 8.87
C LEU A 94 -8.79 1.90 10.01
N ALA A 95 -7.86 2.82 10.15
CA ALA A 95 -7.95 3.91 11.10
C ALA A 95 -7.42 5.21 10.48
N GLY A 96 -7.61 6.33 11.19
CA GLY A 96 -7.08 7.61 10.74
C GLY A 96 -5.68 7.87 11.29
N LEU A 97 -5.53 8.93 12.06
CA LEU A 97 -4.25 9.41 12.59
C LEU A 97 -3.78 8.62 13.83
N VAL A 98 -2.48 8.32 13.90
CA VAL A 98 -1.82 7.87 15.14
C VAL A 98 -0.81 8.91 15.64
N LYS A 99 -0.90 9.24 16.93
CA LYS A 99 -0.11 10.29 17.61
C LYS A 99 0.81 9.79 18.73
N ASP A 100 0.60 8.59 19.23
CA ASP A 100 1.33 7.99 20.35
C ASP A 100 1.84 6.57 20.04
N ALA A 101 2.91 6.17 20.74
CA ALA A 101 3.52 4.85 20.56
C ALA A 101 2.66 3.73 21.15
N ASP A 102 1.96 4.01 22.25
CA ASP A 102 1.09 3.08 22.97
C ASP A 102 0.01 2.49 22.04
N THR A 103 -0.49 3.27 21.08
CA THR A 103 -1.46 2.80 20.09
C THR A 103 -0.86 1.73 19.16
N LEU A 104 0.40 1.90 18.74
CA LEU A 104 1.08 0.90 17.91
C LEU A 104 1.36 -0.37 18.73
N GLU A 105 1.78 -0.21 19.98
CA GLU A 105 2.02 -1.33 20.88
C GLU A 105 0.74 -2.11 21.19
N ALA A 106 -0.36 -1.42 21.47
CA ALA A 106 -1.67 -2.04 21.68
C ALA A 106 -2.13 -2.85 20.45
N ALA A 107 -1.88 -2.34 19.23
CA ALA A 107 -2.16 -3.10 18.00
C ALA A 107 -1.21 -4.30 17.80
N ALA A 108 0.00 -4.26 18.37
CA ALA A 108 0.92 -5.40 18.37
C ALA A 108 0.47 -6.49 19.35
N GLU A 109 0.03 -6.10 20.55
CA GLU A 109 -0.48 -7.00 21.59
C GLU A 109 -1.81 -7.67 21.21
N LEU A 110 -2.64 -6.97 20.44
CA LEU A 110 -3.86 -7.48 19.83
C LEU A 110 -3.54 -7.93 18.41
N PRO A 111 -2.97 -9.14 18.18
CA PRO A 111 -2.18 -9.48 16.99
C PRO A 111 -2.93 -9.16 15.69
N ALA A 112 -2.78 -7.91 15.25
CA ALA A 112 -3.46 -7.33 14.12
C ALA A 112 -2.68 -7.75 12.87
N ARG A 113 -3.41 -8.09 11.82
CA ARG A 113 -2.81 -8.44 10.53
C ARG A 113 -2.32 -7.21 9.80
N GLY A 114 -2.80 -6.02 10.14
CA GLY A 114 -2.30 -4.80 9.53
C GLY A 114 -3.00 -3.55 10.02
N LEU A 115 -2.37 -2.42 9.76
CA LEU A 115 -2.87 -1.10 10.12
C LEU A 115 -2.76 -0.17 8.91
N ILE A 116 -3.90 0.33 8.45
CA ILE A 116 -4.02 1.33 7.39
C ILE A 116 -4.36 2.66 8.06
N LEU A 117 -3.49 3.65 7.90
CA LEU A 117 -3.55 4.95 8.56
C LEU A 117 -3.68 6.08 7.54
N SER A 118 -4.38 7.15 7.91
CA SER A 118 -4.31 8.41 7.15
C SER A 118 -2.92 9.03 7.27
N SER A 119 -2.45 9.20 8.49
CA SER A 119 -1.16 9.77 8.81
C SER A 119 -0.62 9.28 10.15
N ILE A 120 0.68 9.49 10.34
CA ILE A 120 1.37 9.14 11.58
C ILE A 120 2.30 10.29 12.00
N PHE A 121 2.46 10.51 13.30
CA PHE A 121 3.41 11.50 13.78
C PHE A 121 4.86 11.11 13.44
N PRO A 122 5.70 12.04 12.94
CA PRO A 122 7.07 11.72 12.51
C PRO A 122 7.93 11.07 13.61
N SER A 123 7.69 11.41 14.87
CA SER A 123 8.38 10.82 16.03
C SER A 123 8.18 9.31 16.17
N LEU A 124 7.11 8.76 15.59
CA LEU A 124 6.77 7.34 15.69
C LEU A 124 7.39 6.48 14.59
N LEU A 125 8.06 7.08 13.59
CA LEU A 125 8.55 6.33 12.42
C LEU A 125 9.55 5.23 12.76
N SER A 126 10.42 5.47 13.74
CA SER A 126 11.36 4.43 14.21
C SER A 126 10.59 3.25 14.81
N LYS A 127 9.64 3.53 15.71
CA LYS A 127 8.80 2.52 16.35
C LYS A 127 7.93 1.75 15.35
N ALA A 128 7.32 2.45 14.39
CA ALA A 128 6.48 1.85 13.36
C ALA A 128 7.26 0.88 12.43
N ARG A 129 8.57 1.13 12.21
CA ARG A 129 9.45 0.20 11.48
C ARG A 129 9.76 -1.08 12.27
N GLU A 130 9.83 -0.99 13.59
CA GLU A 130 10.09 -2.13 14.47
C GLU A 130 8.88 -3.05 14.60
N MET A 131 7.67 -2.54 14.34
CA MET A 131 6.44 -3.33 14.38
C MET A 131 6.50 -4.52 13.42
N ARG A 132 5.99 -5.66 13.89
CA ARG A 132 6.03 -6.93 13.16
C ARG A 132 4.83 -7.15 12.23
N TYR A 133 3.85 -6.24 12.25
CA TYR A 133 2.69 -6.22 11.37
C TYR A 133 2.82 -5.05 10.36
N PRO A 134 2.16 -5.13 9.19
CA PRO A 134 2.19 -4.06 8.19
C PRO A 134 1.49 -2.80 8.68
N ILE A 135 2.18 -1.67 8.51
CA ILE A 135 1.65 -0.32 8.72
C ILE A 135 1.78 0.43 7.40
N LEU A 136 0.66 0.84 6.84
CA LEU A 136 0.58 1.63 5.61
C LEU A 136 -0.03 2.99 5.92
N VAL A 137 0.56 4.04 5.37
CA VAL A 137 0.12 5.42 5.54
C VAL A 137 -0.29 6.00 4.19
N THR A 138 -1.52 6.50 4.06
CA THR A 138 -2.10 6.97 2.79
C THR A 138 -1.79 8.42 2.45
N ASP A 139 -1.76 9.31 3.45
CA ASP A 139 -1.77 10.76 3.23
C ASP A 139 -0.49 11.47 3.69
N GLY A 140 0.19 10.95 4.71
CA GLY A 140 1.55 11.38 5.04
C GLY A 140 1.86 11.45 6.53
N PHE A 141 2.64 12.46 6.92
CA PHE A 141 3.11 12.60 8.30
C PHE A 141 2.52 13.84 8.96
N GLY A 142 2.31 13.76 10.27
CA GLY A 142 1.63 14.81 11.05
C GLY A 142 0.13 14.57 11.10
N SER A 143 -0.66 15.65 11.16
CA SER A 143 -2.12 15.59 11.28
C SER A 143 -2.79 15.81 9.93
N LEU A 144 -2.84 14.76 9.10
CA LEU A 144 -3.46 14.80 7.79
C LEU A 144 -4.69 13.87 7.76
N PRO A 145 -5.87 14.36 7.34
CA PRO A 145 -7.01 13.50 7.13
C PRO A 145 -6.76 12.53 5.98
N MET A 146 -7.47 11.41 5.99
CA MET A 146 -7.45 10.51 4.84
C MET A 146 -8.07 11.20 3.63
N ASN A 147 -7.47 11.09 2.44
CA ASN A 147 -8.09 11.62 1.24
C ASN A 147 -9.45 10.92 0.98
N SER A 148 -10.41 11.67 0.46
CA SER A 148 -11.79 11.24 0.26
C SER A 148 -11.90 9.97 -0.61
N ALA A 149 -11.08 9.85 -1.64
CA ALA A 149 -11.05 8.69 -2.53
C ALA A 149 -10.63 7.40 -1.79
N ALA A 150 -9.51 7.44 -1.05
CA ALA A 150 -9.03 6.31 -0.26
C ALA A 150 -10.01 5.97 0.88
N TYR A 151 -10.50 6.97 1.61
CA TYR A 151 -11.44 6.76 2.70
C TYR A 151 -12.72 6.10 2.20
N LYS A 152 -13.30 6.59 1.10
CA LYS A 152 -14.50 6.00 0.49
C LYS A 152 -14.24 4.57 0.05
N LEU A 153 -13.14 4.29 -0.64
CA LEU A 153 -12.84 2.95 -1.14
C LEU A 153 -12.64 1.95 -0.01
N LEU A 154 -11.93 2.32 1.06
CA LEU A 154 -11.64 1.43 2.19
C LEU A 154 -12.88 1.25 3.10
N SER A 155 -13.56 2.35 3.47
CA SER A 155 -14.72 2.29 4.36
C SER A 155 -15.90 1.51 3.75
N THR A 156 -16.17 1.67 2.45
CA THR A 156 -17.24 0.94 1.75
C THR A 156 -16.93 -0.54 1.52
N ASN A 157 -15.67 -0.95 1.68
CA ASN A 157 -15.23 -2.33 1.57
C ASN A 157 -14.87 -2.96 2.92
N ALA A 158 -15.29 -2.35 4.03
CA ALA A 158 -15.20 -2.99 5.34
C ALA A 158 -15.85 -4.39 5.31
N LYS A 159 -15.30 -5.32 6.10
CA LYS A 159 -15.65 -6.74 6.18
C LYS A 159 -15.23 -7.59 4.98
N ARG A 160 -14.53 -7.04 3.99
CA ARG A 160 -13.85 -7.82 2.94
C ARG A 160 -12.45 -8.21 3.38
N GLU A 161 -11.93 -9.28 2.80
CA GLU A 161 -10.51 -9.59 2.90
C GLU A 161 -9.70 -8.57 2.09
N VAL A 162 -8.60 -8.10 2.68
CA VAL A 162 -7.67 -7.18 2.04
C VAL A 162 -6.24 -7.65 2.27
N THR A 163 -5.36 -7.31 1.33
CA THR A 163 -3.93 -7.44 1.52
C THR A 163 -3.30 -6.08 1.70
N VAL A 164 -2.47 -5.93 2.73
CA VAL A 164 -1.65 -4.74 2.95
C VAL A 164 -0.21 -5.10 2.61
N ASN A 165 0.25 -4.65 1.44
CA ASN A 165 1.67 -4.67 1.09
C ASN A 165 2.28 -3.33 1.51
N ALA A 166 2.78 -3.24 2.74
CA ALA A 166 3.38 -2.01 3.26
C ALA A 166 4.83 -1.85 2.78
N GLU A 167 5.12 -2.11 1.51
CA GLU A 167 6.47 -2.01 0.93
C GLU A 167 7.08 -0.62 1.14
N VAL A 168 8.41 -0.59 1.29
CA VAL A 168 9.13 0.68 1.44
C VAL A 168 9.03 1.45 0.13
N TYR A 169 8.56 2.69 0.20
CA TYR A 169 8.49 3.55 -0.97
C TYR A 169 9.87 3.73 -1.62
N ASP A 170 9.97 3.40 -2.91
CA ASP A 170 11.17 3.59 -3.71
C ASP A 170 10.84 4.38 -4.97
N ARG A 171 11.46 5.56 -5.08
CA ARG A 171 11.25 6.48 -6.20
C ARG A 171 11.89 6.02 -7.51
N TYR A 172 12.86 5.12 -7.48
CA TYR A 172 13.58 4.66 -8.68
C TYR A 172 12.87 3.49 -9.34
N THR A 173 12.37 2.56 -8.54
CA THR A 173 11.56 1.42 -9.02
C THR A 173 10.08 1.78 -9.16
N GLY A 174 9.63 2.85 -8.48
CA GLY A 174 8.22 3.22 -8.42
C GLY A 174 7.43 2.41 -7.39
N ALA A 175 8.08 1.54 -6.61
CA ALA A 175 7.43 0.74 -5.59
C ALA A 175 6.73 1.63 -4.56
N ARG A 176 5.46 1.33 -4.30
CA ARG A 176 4.63 2.01 -3.31
C ARG A 176 4.07 1.00 -2.34
N PRO A 177 3.82 1.40 -1.09
CA PRO A 177 2.97 0.62 -0.20
C PRO A 177 1.54 0.65 -0.74
N GLU A 178 0.85 -0.49 -0.72
CA GLU A 178 -0.48 -0.65 -1.32
C GLU A 178 -1.43 -1.47 -0.46
N VAL A 179 -2.71 -1.12 -0.53
CA VAL A 179 -3.83 -1.94 -0.06
C VAL A 179 -4.59 -2.46 -1.27
N ILE A 180 -4.76 -3.78 -1.31
CA ILE A 180 -5.39 -4.48 -2.42
C ILE A 180 -6.65 -5.13 -1.88
N ILE A 181 -7.78 -4.83 -2.51
CA ILE A 181 -9.12 -5.30 -2.13
C ILE A 181 -9.65 -6.16 -3.28
N PRO A 182 -9.54 -7.49 -3.22
CA PRO A 182 -10.11 -8.36 -4.24
C PRO A 182 -11.62 -8.17 -4.31
N LEU A 183 -12.15 -7.90 -5.51
CA LEU A 183 -13.58 -7.72 -5.72
C LEU A 183 -14.12 -8.84 -6.61
N PRO A 184 -15.36 -9.30 -6.37
CA PRO A 184 -16.00 -10.23 -7.28
C PRO A 184 -16.23 -9.52 -8.62
N ILE A 185 -15.69 -10.09 -9.70
CA ILE A 185 -15.84 -9.57 -11.05
C ILE A 185 -16.68 -10.54 -11.90
N SER A 186 -17.52 -9.99 -12.77
CA SER A 186 -18.24 -10.75 -13.80
C SER A 186 -17.46 -10.86 -15.11
N SER A 187 -16.60 -9.88 -15.39
CA SER A 187 -15.66 -9.86 -16.49
C SER A 187 -14.38 -9.18 -16.05
N ASP A 188 -13.24 -9.57 -16.64
CA ASP A 188 -11.97 -8.92 -16.33
C ASP A 188 -12.01 -7.43 -16.69
N PRO A 189 -11.63 -6.53 -15.77
CA PRO A 189 -11.48 -5.13 -16.09
C PRO A 189 -10.34 -4.95 -17.09
N PRO A 190 -10.37 -3.87 -17.90
CA PRO A 190 -9.23 -3.53 -18.74
C PRO A 190 -7.98 -3.36 -17.88
N SER A 191 -6.83 -3.80 -18.40
CA SER A 191 -5.55 -3.60 -17.71
C SER A 191 -5.35 -2.11 -17.40
N PRO A 192 -4.85 -1.77 -16.20
CA PRO A 192 -4.50 -0.40 -15.88
C PRO A 192 -3.52 0.16 -16.92
N LYS A 193 -3.75 1.40 -17.36
CA LYS A 193 -2.81 2.09 -18.25
C LYS A 193 -1.56 2.44 -17.46
N GLU A 194 -0.38 2.13 -17.99
CA GLU A 194 0.90 2.51 -17.35
C GLU A 194 1.10 4.02 -17.29
N VAL A 195 0.58 4.73 -18.30
CA VAL A 195 0.61 6.18 -18.38
C VAL A 195 -0.78 6.66 -18.73
N GLU A 196 -1.28 7.60 -17.93
CA GLU A 196 -2.52 8.32 -18.19
C GLU A 196 -2.18 9.77 -18.49
N GLU A 197 -2.53 10.23 -19.69
CA GLU A 197 -2.41 11.63 -20.04
C GLU A 197 -3.44 12.44 -19.27
N PHE A 198 -3.03 13.57 -18.71
CA PHE A 198 -3.98 14.46 -18.06
C PHE A 198 -5.02 14.92 -19.08
N ALA A 199 -6.30 14.86 -18.69
CA ALA A 199 -7.43 15.29 -19.47
C ALA A 199 -8.49 15.92 -18.56
N SER A 200 -9.35 16.76 -19.14
CA SER A 200 -10.51 17.29 -18.43
C SER A 200 -11.40 16.15 -17.94
N GLY A 201 -11.93 16.29 -16.74
CA GLY A 201 -12.75 15.29 -16.05
C GLY A 201 -11.97 14.28 -15.21
N LEU A 202 -10.65 14.15 -15.38
CA LEU A 202 -9.86 13.22 -14.56
C LEU A 202 -9.80 13.69 -13.10
N GLN A 203 -9.92 12.73 -12.19
CA GLN A 203 -9.74 12.95 -10.76
C GLN A 203 -8.25 13.04 -10.43
N VAL A 204 -7.88 14.05 -9.64
CA VAL A 204 -6.51 14.29 -9.20
C VAL A 204 -6.47 14.58 -7.70
N ARG A 205 -5.37 14.18 -7.07
CA ARG A 205 -5.06 14.51 -5.68
C ARG A 205 -3.95 15.55 -5.64
N MET A 206 -4.21 16.63 -4.92
CA MET A 206 -3.24 17.68 -4.67
C MET A 206 -2.13 17.18 -3.74
N ARG A 207 -0.87 17.45 -4.11
CA ARG A 207 0.31 16.97 -3.37
C ARG A 207 1.11 18.04 -2.65
N ARG A 208 0.73 19.32 -2.77
CA ARG A 208 1.46 20.46 -2.20
C ARG A 208 0.50 21.41 -1.48
N PRO A 209 0.97 22.14 -0.44
CA PRO A 209 0.16 23.19 0.17
C PRO A 209 -0.16 24.28 -0.86
N PRO A 210 -1.28 25.03 -0.69
CA PRO A 210 -2.21 24.97 0.44
C PRO A 210 -3.21 23.81 0.37
N SER A 211 -3.47 23.25 -0.82
CA SER A 211 -4.54 22.24 -1.02
C SER A 211 -4.08 20.79 -0.82
N MET A 212 -2.99 20.52 -0.11
CA MET A 212 -2.40 19.18 0.03
C MET A 212 -3.43 18.15 0.52
N GLY A 213 -3.51 17.00 -0.14
CA GLY A 213 -4.43 15.91 0.20
C GLY A 213 -5.84 16.07 -0.37
N MET A 214 -6.23 17.27 -0.79
CA MET A 214 -7.55 17.51 -1.39
C MET A 214 -7.66 16.81 -2.75
N VAL A 215 -8.82 16.21 -3.00
CA VAL A 215 -9.18 15.59 -4.27
C VAL A 215 -10.02 16.57 -5.08
N GLY A 216 -9.87 16.54 -6.40
CA GLY A 216 -10.63 17.37 -7.32
C GLY A 216 -10.66 16.78 -8.73
N SER A 217 -11.31 17.49 -9.63
CA SER A 217 -11.40 17.13 -11.05
C SER A 217 -10.74 18.20 -11.92
N ILE A 218 -9.95 17.78 -12.91
CA ILE A 218 -9.37 18.70 -13.89
C ILE A 218 -10.50 19.33 -14.71
N VAL A 219 -10.60 20.64 -14.69
CA VAL A 219 -11.54 21.41 -15.52
C VAL A 219 -10.94 21.63 -16.89
N SER A 220 -9.72 22.16 -16.95
CA SER A 220 -9.01 22.45 -18.19
C SER A 220 -7.51 22.35 -17.98
N ILE A 221 -6.78 22.04 -19.06
CA ILE A 221 -5.32 22.08 -19.07
C ILE A 221 -4.91 23.39 -19.72
N LYS A 222 -4.10 24.19 -19.03
CA LYS A 222 -3.66 25.48 -19.56
C LYS A 222 -2.63 25.27 -20.67
N PRO A 223 -2.75 25.97 -21.81
CA PRO A 223 -1.78 25.87 -22.87
C PRO A 223 -0.44 26.51 -22.46
N GLY A 224 0.66 25.79 -22.72
CA GLY A 224 2.01 26.27 -22.46
C GLY A 224 2.37 26.38 -20.96
N LEU A 225 3.38 27.20 -20.66
CA LEU A 225 3.86 27.38 -19.29
C LEU A 225 3.10 28.51 -18.60
N THR A 226 2.45 28.17 -17.48
CA THR A 226 1.76 29.12 -16.60
C THR A 226 2.67 29.49 -15.42
N THR A 227 2.66 30.77 -15.04
CA THR A 227 3.33 31.23 -13.81
C THR A 227 2.46 30.87 -12.61
N LEU A 228 2.96 29.97 -11.77
CA LEU A 228 2.31 29.56 -10.53
C LEU A 228 2.49 30.64 -9.45
N SER A 229 1.71 30.56 -8.37
CA SER A 229 1.84 31.45 -7.20
C SER A 229 3.23 31.41 -6.55
N SER A 230 3.98 30.32 -6.77
CA SER A 230 5.38 30.18 -6.36
C SER A 230 6.38 30.98 -7.22
N GLY A 231 5.93 31.59 -8.32
CA GLY A 231 6.77 32.25 -9.32
C GLY A 231 7.39 31.29 -10.36
N LEU A 232 7.25 29.98 -10.17
CA LEU A 232 7.72 28.98 -11.14
C LEU A 232 6.83 28.97 -12.39
N ARG A 233 7.45 28.75 -13.56
CA ARG A 233 6.74 28.54 -14.82
C ARG A 233 6.71 27.05 -15.15
N ALA A 234 5.52 26.47 -15.16
CA ALA A 234 5.32 25.04 -15.41
C ALA A 234 4.02 24.81 -16.20
N SER A 235 3.87 23.62 -16.79
CA SER A 235 2.57 23.16 -17.28
C SER A 235 1.59 23.14 -16.11
N ALA A 236 0.38 23.64 -16.34
CA ALA A 236 -0.61 23.80 -15.28
C ALA A 236 -2.00 23.37 -15.75
N ALA A 237 -2.85 23.00 -14.80
CA ALA A 237 -4.26 22.71 -15.01
C ALA A 237 -5.13 23.49 -14.01
N GLU A 238 -6.34 23.81 -14.43
CA GLU A 238 -7.39 24.26 -13.51
C GLU A 238 -8.07 23.04 -12.92
N VAL A 239 -8.12 22.96 -11.60
CA VAL A 239 -8.72 21.84 -10.88
C VAL A 239 -9.82 22.37 -9.97
N LYS A 240 -11.02 21.81 -10.14
CA LYS A 240 -12.15 22.05 -9.25
C LYS A 240 -12.09 21.04 -8.10
N LEU A 241 -11.78 21.53 -6.91
CA LEU A 241 -11.71 20.77 -5.68
C LEU A 241 -13.11 20.38 -5.17
N GLU A 242 -13.17 19.36 -4.32
CA GLU A 242 -14.43 18.90 -3.71
C GLU A 242 -15.12 19.97 -2.83
N ASN A 243 -14.35 20.92 -2.28
CA ASN A 243 -14.89 22.06 -1.54
C ASN A 243 -15.52 23.14 -2.45
N GLY A 244 -15.49 22.96 -3.77
CA GLY A 244 -16.03 23.89 -4.76
C GLY A 244 -15.03 24.95 -5.26
N GLU A 245 -13.86 25.08 -4.62
CA GLU A 245 -12.82 26.01 -5.04
C GLU A 245 -12.15 25.54 -6.34
N THR A 246 -11.79 26.49 -7.20
CA THR A 246 -11.00 26.19 -8.40
C THR A 246 -9.59 26.72 -8.23
N VAL A 247 -8.61 25.83 -8.29
CA VAL A 247 -7.19 26.15 -8.11
C VAL A 247 -6.41 25.91 -9.39
N THR A 248 -5.33 26.67 -9.60
CA THR A 248 -4.36 26.40 -10.67
C THR A 248 -3.22 25.59 -10.08
N ALA A 249 -2.99 24.38 -10.61
CA ALA A 249 -2.02 23.41 -10.12
C ALA A 249 -1.06 22.96 -11.22
#